data_AF-A0A7E5WX29-F1
#
_entry.id   AF-A0A7E5WX29-F1
#
_cell.length_a   1.000
_cell.length_b   1.000
_cell.length_c   1.000
_cell.angle_alpha   90.00
_cell.angle_beta   90.00
_cell.angle_gamma   90.00
#
_symmetry.space_group_name_H-M   'P 1'
#
loop_
_entity.id
_entity.type
_entity.pdbx_description
1 polymer ?
#
loop_
_entity_poly.entity_id
_entity_poly.type
_entity_poly.pdbx_seq_one_letter_code
_entity_poly.pdbx_strand_id
1 'polypeptide(L)'
;MVYTTQGVTKTAKWSHIKLLYDENPGYKGVRLIPKLTENHVNPDKINKMKVKFASQIFSRTVASNMGYLADTNILPAECKQTADLLFFMDDIFDSVNGSKMKNKYAKPLLGPATPYSVHQKTWIEGIQMFNSIKFITPSGKTETVPSVTNWV
;
A
#
# COMPACT_ATOMS: atom_id res chain seq x y z
N MET A 1 9.38 7.47 -3.92
CA MET A 1 9.28 6.34 -4.86
C MET A 1 8.40 6.75 -6.01
N VAL A 2 8.73 6.38 -7.23
CA VAL A 2 7.87 6.52 -8.40
C VAL A 2 7.50 5.14 -8.92
N TYR A 3 6.30 5.01 -9.47
CA TYR A 3 5.78 3.76 -10.01
C TYR A 3 4.79 4.08 -11.12
N THR A 4 4.60 3.16 -12.07
CA THR A 4 3.69 3.34 -13.19
C THR A 4 2.54 2.35 -13.07
N THR A 5 1.32 2.84 -13.25
CA THR A 5 0.11 2.03 -13.33
C THR A 5 -0.78 2.57 -14.42
N GLN A 6 -1.35 1.69 -15.24
CA GLN A 6 -2.21 2.07 -16.37
C GLN A 6 -1.57 3.14 -17.29
N GLY A 7 -0.25 3.06 -17.50
CA GLY A 7 0.51 4.02 -18.32
C GLY A 7 0.80 5.38 -17.67
N VAL A 8 0.34 5.62 -16.43
CA VAL A 8 0.57 6.88 -15.70
C VAL A 8 1.62 6.69 -14.62
N THR A 9 2.68 7.50 -14.65
CA THR A 9 3.67 7.56 -13.58
C THR A 9 3.15 8.36 -12.40
N LYS A 10 3.17 7.74 -11.23
CA LYS A 10 2.70 8.28 -9.94
C LYS A 10 3.85 8.28 -8.94
N THR A 11 3.73 9.13 -7.91
CA THR A 11 4.73 9.30 -6.85
C THR A 11 4.14 8.94 -5.50
N ALA A 12 4.81 8.04 -4.79
CA ALA A 12 4.53 7.72 -3.40
C ALA A 12 5.66 8.19 -2.49
N LYS A 13 5.31 8.82 -1.36
CA LYS A 13 6.26 9.38 -0.41
C LYS A 13 5.96 8.89 1.00
N TRP A 14 7.02 8.57 1.75
CA TRP A 14 6.90 8.22 3.16
C TRP A 14 6.33 9.37 4.01
N SER A 15 6.62 10.62 3.61
CA SER A 15 6.06 11.81 4.25
C SER A 15 4.53 11.84 4.25
N HIS A 16 3.87 11.24 3.25
CA HIS A 16 2.40 11.16 3.22
C HIS A 16 1.85 10.25 4.32
N ILE A 17 2.57 9.17 4.67
CA ILE A 17 2.20 8.30 5.80
C ILE A 17 2.38 9.05 7.12
N LYS A 18 3.45 9.84 7.23
CA LYS A 18 3.70 10.69 8.41
C LYS A 18 2.60 11.75 8.56
N LEU A 19 2.24 12.44 7.48
CA LEU A 19 1.13 13.41 7.48
C LEU A 19 -0.18 12.78 7.94
N LEU A 20 -0.52 11.59 7.44
CA LEU A 20 -1.72 10.87 7.87
C LEU A 20 -1.69 10.48 9.35
N TYR A 21 -0.51 10.10 9.87
CA TYR A 21 -0.32 9.81 11.28
C TYR A 21 -0.50 11.07 12.14
N ASP A 22 0.11 12.18 11.74
CA ASP A 22 0.08 13.45 12.45
C ASP A 22 -1.34 14.06 12.44
N GLU A 23 -2.06 13.96 11.32
CA GLU A 23 -3.48 14.35 11.21
C GLU A 23 -4.38 13.54 12.17
N ASN A 24 -3.99 12.29 12.44
CA ASN A 24 -4.64 11.41 13.41
C ASN A 24 -6.18 11.42 13.33
N PRO A 25 -6.77 11.13 12.15
CA PRO A 25 -8.18 11.33 11.91
C PRO A 25 -9.03 10.48 12.87
N GLY A 26 -10.09 11.07 13.41
CA GLY A 26 -10.94 10.43 14.39
C GLY A 26 -12.17 11.27 14.75
N TYR A 27 -13.09 10.66 15.47
CA TYR A 27 -14.29 11.32 15.99
C TYR A 27 -14.53 10.90 17.43
N LYS A 28 -14.76 11.87 18.32
CA LYS A 28 -15.00 11.64 19.77
C LYS A 28 -13.94 10.73 20.42
N GLY A 29 -12.66 10.93 20.09
CA GLY A 29 -11.55 10.13 20.61
C GLY A 29 -11.39 8.75 19.96
N VAL A 30 -12.28 8.34 19.06
CA VAL A 30 -12.14 7.11 18.29
C VAL A 30 -11.36 7.39 17.01
N ARG A 31 -10.16 6.81 16.90
CA ARG A 31 -9.29 6.94 15.73
C ARG A 31 -9.85 6.14 14.55
N LEU A 32 -9.85 6.71 13.35
CA LEU A 32 -10.22 6.00 12.12
C LEU A 32 -9.14 4.98 11.70
N ILE A 33 -7.89 5.23 12.07
CA ILE A 33 -6.73 4.37 11.75
C ILE A 33 -5.99 3.98 13.05
N PRO A 34 -6.63 3.23 13.96
CA PRO A 34 -6.07 2.97 15.29
C PRO A 34 -4.78 2.14 15.26
N LYS A 35 -4.58 1.35 14.20
CA LYS A 35 -3.38 0.51 14.02
C LYS A 35 -2.15 1.30 13.57
N LEU A 36 -2.32 2.48 12.97
CA LEU A 36 -1.20 3.33 12.60
C LEU A 36 -0.69 4.04 13.87
N THR A 37 0.53 3.72 14.26
CA THR A 37 1.15 4.18 15.51
C THR A 37 2.57 4.68 15.24
N GLU A 38 3.19 5.29 16.24
CA GLU A 38 4.60 5.71 16.17
C GLU A 38 5.58 4.61 15.72
N ASN A 39 5.30 3.33 16.03
CA ASN A 39 6.10 2.19 15.58
C ASN A 39 6.15 2.03 14.06
N HIS A 40 5.28 2.74 13.34
CA HIS A 40 5.21 2.74 11.88
C HIS A 40 5.95 3.90 11.26
N VAL A 41 6.05 5.06 11.93
CA VAL A 41 6.53 6.32 11.33
C VAL A 41 7.80 6.87 11.96
N ASN A 42 8.08 6.56 13.23
CA ASN A 42 9.26 7.00 13.93
C ASN A 42 10.43 6.02 13.65
N PRO A 43 11.50 6.44 12.95
CA PRO A 43 12.64 5.59 12.62
C PRO A 43 13.26 4.85 13.81
N ASP A 44 13.29 5.49 14.99
CA ASP A 44 13.89 4.93 16.21
C ASP A 44 13.03 3.82 16.81
N LYS A 45 11.73 3.78 16.48
CA LYS A 45 10.75 2.80 16.97
C LYS A 45 10.37 1.74 15.94
N ILE A 46 10.76 1.92 14.67
CA ILE A 46 10.45 0.97 13.60
C ILE A 46 11.21 -0.34 13.84
N ASN A 47 10.46 -1.37 14.22
CA ASN A 47 11.00 -2.72 14.31
C ASN A 47 11.01 -3.38 12.92
N LYS A 48 12.16 -3.29 12.24
CA LYS A 48 12.37 -3.82 10.88
C LYS A 48 12.18 -5.34 10.75
N MET A 49 12.26 -6.09 11.86
CA MET A 49 12.07 -7.55 11.87
C MET A 49 10.59 -7.96 12.00
N LYS A 50 9.71 -7.04 12.40
CA LYS A 50 8.28 -7.33 12.57
C LYS A 50 7.48 -6.95 11.33
N VAL A 51 7.31 -7.92 10.44
CA VAL A 51 6.51 -7.81 9.19
C VAL A 51 5.12 -7.21 9.44
N LYS A 52 4.52 -7.48 10.61
CA LYS A 52 3.23 -6.90 11.03
C LYS A 52 3.15 -5.38 10.86
N PHE A 53 4.21 -4.63 11.21
CA PHE A 53 4.15 -3.17 11.09
C PHE A 53 4.20 -2.73 9.62
N ALA A 54 5.00 -3.40 8.79
CA ALA A 54 5.02 -3.15 7.35
C ALA A 54 3.66 -3.46 6.71
N SER A 55 3.06 -4.62 7.01
CA SER A 55 1.77 -5.00 6.42
C SER A 55 0.62 -4.10 6.88
N GLN A 56 0.66 -3.56 8.09
CA GLN A 56 -0.34 -2.61 8.59
C GLN A 56 -0.35 -1.28 7.80
N ILE A 57 0.83 -0.81 7.35
CA ILE A 57 0.92 0.40 6.50
C ILE A 57 0.22 0.18 5.15
N PHE A 58 0.39 -1.00 4.55
CA PHE A 58 -0.22 -1.37 3.27
C PHE A 58 -1.69 -1.79 3.40
N SER A 59 -2.37 -1.54 4.51
CA SER A 59 -3.76 -1.98 4.66
C SER A 59 -4.76 -1.08 3.92
N ARG A 60 -5.87 -1.64 3.44
CA ARG A 60 -6.98 -0.85 2.86
C ARG A 60 -7.43 0.32 3.74
N THR A 61 -7.46 0.15 5.06
CA THR A 61 -7.91 1.21 5.98
C THR A 61 -7.01 2.43 5.93
N VAL A 62 -5.69 2.23 5.84
CA VAL A 62 -4.73 3.33 5.69
C VAL A 62 -4.94 4.01 4.33
N ALA A 63 -5.03 3.21 3.27
CA ALA A 63 -5.22 3.70 1.91
C ALA A 63 -6.53 4.50 1.74
N SER A 64 -7.67 3.96 2.20
CA SER A 64 -8.98 4.57 2.04
C SER A 64 -9.10 5.90 2.78
N ASN A 65 -8.60 5.97 4.01
CA ASN A 65 -8.64 7.21 4.79
C ASN A 65 -7.66 8.25 4.23
N MET A 66 -6.48 7.84 3.75
CA MET A 66 -5.55 8.75 3.07
C MET A 66 -6.18 9.37 1.82
N GLY A 67 -6.80 8.56 0.97
CA GLY A 67 -7.48 9.03 -0.25
C GLY A 67 -8.63 9.97 0.08
N TYR A 68 -9.50 9.57 1.03
CA TYR A 68 -10.65 10.37 1.45
C TYR A 68 -10.25 11.74 2.03
N LEU A 69 -9.23 11.78 2.90
CA LEU A 69 -8.75 13.05 3.46
C LEU A 69 -8.10 13.93 2.40
N ALA A 70 -7.47 13.35 1.38
CA ALA A 70 -6.96 14.10 0.25
C ALA A 70 -8.08 14.65 -0.65
N ASP A 71 -9.16 13.90 -0.86
CA ASP A 71 -10.33 14.37 -1.62
C ASP A 71 -11.11 15.46 -0.88
N THR A 72 -11.07 15.47 0.45
CA THR A 72 -11.65 16.54 1.28
C THR A 72 -10.70 17.71 1.52
N ASN A 73 -9.53 17.73 0.86
CA ASN A 73 -8.47 18.76 0.98
C ASN A 73 -7.88 18.92 2.41
N ILE A 74 -8.06 17.93 3.28
CA ILE A 74 -7.39 17.88 4.59
C ILE A 74 -5.92 17.49 4.41
N LEU A 75 -5.67 16.51 3.53
CA LEU A 75 -4.31 16.14 3.10
C LEU A 75 -4.02 16.66 1.70
N PRO A 76 -2.72 16.85 1.34
CA PRO A 76 -2.34 17.21 -0.03
C PRO A 76 -2.86 16.21 -1.06
N ALA A 77 -3.26 16.69 -2.25
CA ALA A 77 -3.83 15.85 -3.30
C ALA A 77 -2.87 14.73 -3.76
N GLU A 78 -1.56 14.93 -3.63
CA GLU A 78 -0.51 13.96 -3.93
C GLU A 78 -0.57 12.72 -3.02
N CYS A 79 -1.20 12.82 -1.84
CA CYS A 79 -1.45 11.68 -0.97
C CYS A 79 -2.29 10.60 -1.66
N LYS A 80 -3.15 10.97 -2.63
CA LYS A 80 -3.93 10.00 -3.42
C LYS A 80 -3.06 9.02 -4.19
N GLN A 81 -1.95 9.48 -4.74
CA GLN A 81 -1.00 8.60 -5.42
C GLN A 81 -0.37 7.61 -4.43
N THR A 82 -0.16 7.99 -3.18
CA THR A 82 0.30 7.03 -2.16
C THR A 82 -0.82 6.08 -1.77
N ALA A 83 -2.04 6.56 -1.58
CA ALA A 83 -3.20 5.73 -1.29
C ALA A 83 -3.44 4.65 -2.36
N ASP A 84 -3.36 5.01 -3.64
CA ASP A 84 -3.49 4.07 -4.77
C ASP A 84 -2.46 2.95 -4.70
N LEU A 85 -1.21 3.29 -4.41
CA LEU A 85 -0.15 2.29 -4.22
C LEU A 85 -0.45 1.37 -3.03
N LEU A 86 -0.88 1.93 -1.88
CA LEU A 86 -1.17 1.13 -0.69
C LEU A 86 -2.32 0.15 -0.96
N PHE A 87 -3.37 0.58 -1.66
CA PHE A 87 -4.46 -0.32 -2.10
C PHE A 87 -3.95 -1.45 -2.97
N PHE A 88 -3.11 -1.13 -3.95
CA PHE A 88 -2.56 -2.13 -4.83
C PHE A 88 -1.69 -3.15 -4.09
N MET A 89 -0.85 -2.69 -3.16
CA MET A 89 -0.03 -3.57 -2.33
C MET A 89 -0.87 -4.45 -1.39
N ASP A 90 -1.99 -3.94 -0.85
CA ASP A 90 -2.97 -4.72 -0.08
C ASP A 90 -3.53 -5.87 -0.92
N ASP A 91 -3.95 -5.58 -2.16
CA ASP A 91 -4.50 -6.58 -3.09
C ASP A 91 -3.45 -7.64 -3.46
N ILE A 92 -2.21 -7.24 -3.76
CA ILE A 92 -1.12 -8.19 -4.01
C ILE A 92 -0.87 -9.07 -2.79
N PHE A 93 -0.80 -8.49 -1.59
CA PHE A 93 -0.55 -9.23 -0.37
C PHE A 93 -1.67 -10.24 -0.07
N ASP A 94 -2.92 -9.82 -0.21
CA ASP A 94 -4.07 -10.71 -0.01
C ASP A 94 -4.06 -11.86 -1.03
N SER A 95 -3.71 -11.58 -2.29
CA SER A 95 -3.68 -12.58 -3.38
C SER A 95 -2.71 -13.75 -3.15
N VAL A 96 -1.69 -13.55 -2.32
CA VAL A 96 -0.69 -14.58 -1.97
C VAL A 96 -0.87 -15.11 -0.55
N ASN A 97 -1.79 -14.54 0.22
CA ASN A 97 -2.09 -14.90 1.60
C ASN A 97 -3.55 -15.38 1.77
N GLY A 98 -4.10 -15.99 0.73
CA GLY A 98 -5.47 -16.48 0.68
C GLY A 98 -5.69 -17.80 1.43
N SER A 99 -6.96 -18.12 1.66
CA SER A 99 -7.42 -19.38 2.26
C SER A 99 -7.99 -20.32 1.21
N LYS A 100 -7.91 -21.63 1.48
CA LYS A 100 -8.56 -22.67 0.66
C LYS A 100 -10.08 -22.53 0.63
N MET A 101 -10.68 -21.95 1.67
CA MET A 101 -12.12 -21.79 1.79
C MET A 101 -12.57 -20.47 1.18
N LYS A 102 -13.46 -20.56 0.18
CA LYS A 102 -14.10 -19.39 -0.40
C LYS A 102 -15.15 -18.84 0.56
N ASN A 103 -14.84 -17.72 1.20
CA ASN A 103 -15.84 -16.96 1.96
C ASN A 103 -16.46 -15.91 1.04
N LYS A 104 -17.80 -15.96 0.86
CA LYS A 104 -18.55 -15.04 -0.01
C LYS A 104 -18.41 -13.56 0.41
N TYR A 105 -18.20 -13.29 1.69
CA TYR A 105 -18.08 -11.94 2.25
C TYR A 105 -16.63 -11.46 2.35
N ALA A 106 -15.66 -12.35 2.14
CA ALA A 106 -14.25 -11.97 2.11
C ALA A 106 -13.88 -11.34 0.76
N LYS A 107 -12.76 -10.63 0.76
CA LYS A 107 -12.17 -10.08 -0.46
C LYS A 107 -11.90 -11.22 -1.46
N PRO A 108 -12.17 -11.03 -2.77
CA PRO A 108 -11.96 -12.08 -3.77
C PRO A 108 -10.54 -12.66 -3.78
N LEU A 109 -9.52 -11.82 -3.54
CA LEU A 109 -8.11 -12.20 -3.51
C LEU A 109 -7.70 -12.98 -2.25
N LEU A 110 -8.54 -13.02 -1.21
CA LEU A 110 -8.32 -13.90 -0.06
C LEU A 110 -8.86 -15.33 -0.28
N GLY A 111 -9.52 -15.58 -1.41
CA GLY A 111 -10.01 -16.90 -1.80
C GLY A 111 -8.96 -17.73 -2.55
N PRO A 112 -9.32 -18.94 -3.00
CA PRO A 112 -8.43 -19.75 -3.80
C PRO A 112 -8.18 -19.14 -5.18
N ALA A 113 -6.94 -19.25 -5.65
CA ALA A 113 -6.58 -18.95 -7.03
C ALA A 113 -7.14 -20.04 -7.96
N THR A 114 -8.01 -19.63 -8.88
CA THR A 114 -8.62 -20.49 -9.91
C THR A 114 -8.51 -19.83 -11.29
N PRO A 115 -8.69 -20.57 -12.40
CA PRO A 115 -8.66 -19.99 -13.75
C PRO A 115 -9.66 -18.86 -14.00
N TYR A 116 -10.73 -18.77 -13.19
CA TYR A 116 -11.78 -17.75 -13.30
C TYR A 116 -11.67 -16.64 -12.23
N SER A 117 -10.67 -16.75 -11.33
CA SER A 117 -10.45 -15.77 -10.28
C SER A 117 -9.64 -14.57 -10.78
N VAL A 118 -9.68 -13.47 -10.05
CA VAL A 118 -8.95 -12.24 -10.40
C VAL A 118 -7.43 -12.32 -10.14
N HIS A 119 -6.93 -13.42 -9.56
CA HIS A 119 -5.52 -13.55 -9.14
C HIS A 119 -4.54 -13.36 -10.31
N GLN A 120 -4.72 -14.09 -11.41
CA GLN A 120 -3.79 -14.02 -12.55
C GLN A 120 -3.70 -12.60 -13.12
N LYS A 121 -4.83 -11.91 -13.27
CA LYS A 121 -4.87 -10.51 -13.69
C LYS A 121 -4.09 -9.62 -12.72
N THR A 122 -4.34 -9.78 -11.43
CA THR A 122 -3.69 -9.00 -10.36
C THR A 122 -2.18 -9.21 -10.37
N TRP A 123 -1.70 -10.44 -10.59
CA TRP A 123 -0.27 -10.75 -10.65
C TRP A 123 0.41 -10.17 -11.90
N ILE A 124 -0.24 -10.23 -13.08
CA ILE A 124 0.29 -9.60 -14.30
C ILE A 124 0.43 -8.08 -14.11
N GLU A 125 -0.60 -7.43 -13.57
CA GLU A 125 -0.56 -6.00 -13.24
C GLU A 125 0.52 -5.72 -12.18
N GLY A 126 0.68 -6.63 -11.22
CA GLY A 126 1.72 -6.62 -10.20
C GLY A 126 3.10 -6.54 -10.81
N ILE A 127 3.44 -7.50 -11.66
CA ILE A 127 4.76 -7.62 -12.30
C ILE A 127 5.06 -6.34 -13.10
N GLN A 128 4.09 -5.82 -13.85
CA GLN A 128 4.23 -4.57 -14.59
C GLN A 128 4.52 -3.39 -13.66
N MET A 129 3.76 -3.25 -12.57
CA MET A 129 3.99 -2.17 -11.60
C MET A 129 5.37 -2.31 -10.96
N PHE A 130 5.74 -3.49 -10.45
CA PHE A 130 6.99 -3.68 -9.71
C PHE A 130 8.23 -3.45 -10.59
N ASN A 131 8.19 -3.86 -11.85
CA ASN A 131 9.25 -3.55 -12.82
C ASN A 131 9.40 -2.04 -13.09
N SER A 132 8.34 -1.26 -12.88
CA SER A 132 8.36 0.20 -13.04
C SER A 132 8.81 0.96 -11.78
N ILE A 133 8.86 0.30 -10.61
CA ILE A 133 9.18 0.96 -9.34
C ILE A 133 10.62 1.46 -9.35
N LYS A 134 10.77 2.73 -9.00
CA LYS A 134 12.07 3.37 -8.79
C LYS A 134 12.08 4.20 -7.51
N PHE A 135 13.14 4.09 -6.73
CA PHE A 135 13.41 4.91 -5.57
C PHE A 135 14.28 6.09 -6.00
N ILE A 136 13.81 7.30 -5.70
CA ILE A 136 14.56 8.53 -5.98
C ILE A 136 15.15 8.99 -4.64
N THR A 137 16.47 9.01 -4.58
CA THR A 137 17.23 9.49 -3.40
C THR A 137 17.17 11.02 -3.31
N PRO A 138 17.52 11.62 -2.16
CA PRO A 138 17.58 13.08 -2.03
C PRO A 138 18.55 13.75 -3.03
N SER A 139 19.58 13.03 -3.50
CA SER A 139 20.51 13.52 -4.53
C SER A 139 19.98 13.38 -5.96
N GLY A 140 18.75 12.89 -6.14
CA GLY A 140 18.14 12.64 -7.45
C GLY A 140 18.58 11.34 -8.11
N LYS A 141 19.52 10.60 -7.52
CA LYS A 141 19.90 9.26 -8.02
C LYS A 141 18.71 8.32 -7.93
N THR A 142 18.51 7.56 -9.01
CA THR A 142 17.44 6.58 -9.13
C THR A 142 17.97 5.18 -8.85
N GLU A 143 17.26 4.44 -8.00
CA GLU A 143 17.57 3.06 -7.62
C GLU A 143 16.37 2.16 -7.91
N THR A 144 16.60 0.93 -8.37
CA THR A 144 15.55 -0.04 -8.67
C THR A 144 15.51 -1.13 -7.61
N VAL A 145 14.36 -1.78 -7.47
CA VAL A 145 14.22 -2.93 -6.57
C VAL A 145 14.97 -4.12 -7.19
N PRO A 146 15.91 -4.78 -6.49
CA PRO A 146 16.69 -5.87 -7.06
C PRO A 146 15.91 -7.18 -7.24
N SER A 147 14.68 -7.26 -6.70
CA SER A 147 13.97 -8.52 -6.47
C SER A 147 12.60 -8.59 -7.15
N VAL A 148 12.57 -8.45 -8.48
CA VAL A 148 11.35 -8.68 -9.31
C VAL A 148 11.51 -9.90 -10.23
N THR A 149 12.73 -10.42 -10.37
CA THR A 149 13.02 -11.64 -11.15
C THR A 149 12.44 -12.89 -10.48
N ASN A 150 11.79 -13.76 -11.27
CA ASN A 150 11.15 -15.01 -10.86
C ASN A 150 9.89 -14.89 -10.00
N TRP A 151 9.15 -13.77 -10.12
CA TRP A 151 7.85 -13.67 -9.49
C TRP A 151 6.75 -14.24 -10.39
N VAL A 152 6.22 -15.40 -9.94
CA VAL A 152 5.24 -16.27 -10.60
C VAL A 152 5.76 -16.97 -11.86
#